data_AF-A0A3M1WJF0-F1
#
_entry.id   AF-A0A3M1WJF0-F1
#
_cell.length_a   1.000
_cell.length_b   1.000
_cell.length_c   1.000
_cell.angle_alpha   90.00
_cell.angle_beta   90.00
_cell.angle_gamma   90.00
#
_symmetry.space_group_name_H-M   'P 1'
#
loop_
_entity.id
_entity.type
_entity.pdbx_description
1 polymer ?
#
loop_
_entity_poly.entity_id
_entity_poly.type
_entity_poly.pdbx_seq_one_letter_code
_entity_poly.pdbx_strand_id
1 'polypeptide(L)'
;MIYVVVIALVTALVQLVLGMVGLGPMGGFATGVAALVLLPILAVIGSFIGAAILFVIWKLMGSEEDYETAYRCAAYAYGYAPVAALVSGIPYVGTLVQVLWPTALIALATIHVHGRKPALAWGVFGILGILAALSLLGTEIAARRIMSGLEDSARQMQHRYGDKEGESSPEEAGRAVKDLLEGLEKMERPGR
;
A
#
# COMPACT_ATOMS: atom_id res chain seq x y z
N MET A 1 15.35 6.57 14.46
CA MET A 1 15.33 7.25 13.15
C MET A 1 16.36 6.69 12.18
N ILE A 2 17.67 6.70 12.50
CA ILE A 2 18.73 6.20 11.58
C ILE A 2 18.42 4.79 11.06
N TYR A 3 17.99 3.89 11.95
CA TYR A 3 17.55 2.54 11.57
C TYR A 3 16.48 2.53 10.47
N VAL A 4 15.42 3.34 10.62
CA VAL A 4 14.33 3.46 9.63
C VAL A 4 14.87 3.95 8.30
N VAL A 5 15.75 4.96 8.31
CA VAL A 5 16.37 5.50 7.09
C VAL A 5 17.19 4.42 6.37
N VAL A 6 18.03 3.69 7.11
CA VAL A 6 18.86 2.62 6.54
C VAL A 6 17.99 1.53 5.93
N ILE A 7 16.98 1.06 6.66
CA ILE A 7 16.07 0.02 6.15
C ILE A 7 15.25 0.53 4.96
N ALA A 8 14.81 1.79 4.95
CA ALA A 8 14.11 2.39 3.81
C ALA A 8 15.01 2.48 2.57
N LEU A 9 16.28 2.84 2.73
CA LEU A 9 17.26 2.83 1.63
C LEU A 9 17.51 1.42 1.10
N VAL A 10 17.68 0.43 1.98
CA VAL A 10 17.81 -0.98 1.58
C VAL A 10 16.56 -1.44 0.82
N THR A 11 15.37 -1.09 1.32
CA THR A 11 14.09 -1.41 0.66
C THR A 11 13.98 -0.76 -0.72
N ALA A 12 14.40 0.50 -0.85
CA ALA A 12 14.43 1.22 -2.11
C ALA A 12 15.39 0.59 -3.12
N LEU A 13 16.57 0.14 -2.67
CA LEU A 13 17.52 -0.60 -3.50
C LEU A 13 16.93 -1.93 -4.00
N VAL A 14 16.24 -2.67 -3.12
CA VAL A 14 15.53 -3.89 -3.53
C VAL A 14 14.48 -3.58 -4.60
N GLN A 15 13.68 -2.54 -4.40
CA GLN A 15 12.67 -2.13 -5.40
C GLN A 15 13.29 -1.68 -6.72
N LEU A 16 14.40 -0.96 -6.70
CA LEU A 16 15.13 -0.58 -7.91
C LEU A 16 15.59 -1.83 -8.69
N VAL A 17 16.15 -2.82 -8.00
CA VAL A 17 16.57 -4.09 -8.63
C VAL A 17 15.37 -4.84 -9.22
N LEU A 18 14.26 -4.95 -8.49
CA LEU A 18 13.05 -5.57 -9.01
C LEU A 18 12.47 -4.81 -10.21
N GLY A 19 12.52 -3.47 -10.18
CA GLY A 19 12.06 -2.60 -11.26
C GLY A 19 12.85 -2.79 -12.56
N MET A 20 14.16 -3.07 -12.48
CA MET A 20 15.00 -3.37 -13.64
C MET A 20 14.59 -4.65 -14.38
N VAL A 21 14.01 -5.63 -13.66
CA VAL A 21 13.57 -6.92 -14.22
C VAL A 21 12.06 -6.94 -14.52
N GLY A 22 11.37 -5.81 -14.34
CA GLY A 22 9.91 -5.69 -14.58
C GLY A 22 9.03 -6.33 -13.50
N LEU A 23 9.61 -6.67 -12.33
CA LEU A 23 8.92 -7.33 -11.22
C LEU A 23 8.47 -6.35 -10.11
N GLY A 24 8.73 -5.05 -10.29
CA GLY A 24 8.35 -4.03 -9.33
C GLY A 24 6.86 -3.69 -9.38
N PRO A 25 6.19 -3.43 -8.24
CA PRO A 25 4.75 -3.15 -8.16
C PRO A 25 4.28 -1.90 -8.92
N MET A 26 5.20 -1.01 -9.30
CA MET A 26 4.90 0.18 -10.11
C MET A 26 5.51 0.18 -11.52
N GLY A 27 6.21 -0.90 -11.92
CA GLY A 27 6.81 -1.02 -13.25
C GLY A 27 7.91 0.01 -13.57
N GLY A 28 9.06 -0.47 -14.03
CA GLY A 28 10.04 0.35 -14.73
C GLY A 28 11.11 1.03 -13.86
N PHE A 29 12.24 1.33 -14.50
CA PHE A 29 13.43 1.88 -13.86
C PHE A 29 13.20 3.25 -13.21
N ALA A 30 12.38 4.11 -13.82
CA ALA A 30 12.12 5.46 -13.33
C ALA A 30 11.45 5.48 -11.94
N THR A 31 10.54 4.54 -11.67
CA THR A 31 9.88 4.41 -10.37
C THR A 31 10.85 3.88 -9.30
N GLY A 32 11.75 2.98 -9.68
CA GLY A 32 12.83 2.51 -8.81
C GLY A 32 13.82 3.62 -8.39
N VAL A 33 14.16 4.53 -9.30
CA VAL A 33 15.03 5.68 -8.98
C VAL A 33 14.31 6.67 -8.06
N ALA A 34 13.03 6.95 -8.32
CA ALA A 34 12.22 7.81 -7.45
C ALA A 34 12.13 7.25 -6.02
N ALA A 35 12.05 5.92 -5.88
CA ALA A 35 11.97 5.26 -4.58
C ALA A 35 13.21 5.50 -3.70
N LEU A 36 14.41 5.69 -4.28
CA LEU A 36 15.64 5.97 -3.51
C LEU A 36 15.57 7.29 -2.72
N VAL A 37 14.81 8.26 -3.22
CA VAL A 37 14.64 9.57 -2.58
C VAL A 37 13.36 9.61 -1.76
N LEU A 38 12.25 9.12 -2.33
CA LEU A 38 10.94 9.23 -1.71
C LEU A 38 10.75 8.28 -0.52
N LEU A 39 11.21 7.03 -0.61
CA LEU A 39 10.98 6.05 0.46
C LEU A 39 11.63 6.46 1.79
N PRO A 40 12.89 6.93 1.87
CA PRO A 40 13.46 7.38 3.13
C PRO A 40 12.68 8.53 3.77
N ILE A 41 12.22 9.50 2.97
CA ILE A 41 11.45 10.66 3.45
C ILE A 41 10.11 10.20 4.02
N LEU A 42 9.36 9.40 3.23
CA LEU A 42 8.06 8.88 3.64
C LEU A 42 8.19 7.93 4.84
N ALA A 43 9.24 7.11 4.90
CA ALA A 43 9.48 6.20 6.01
C ALA A 43 9.78 6.96 7.30
N VAL A 44 10.56 8.05 7.25
CA VAL A 44 10.82 8.88 8.43
C VAL A 44 9.51 9.50 8.92
N ILE A 45 8.77 10.19 8.06
CA ILE A 45 7.50 10.84 8.41
C ILE A 45 6.50 9.80 8.95
N GLY A 46 6.31 8.72 8.20
CA GLY A 46 5.43 7.62 8.55
C GLY A 46 5.81 6.94 9.86
N SER A 47 7.11 6.80 10.17
CA SER A 47 7.57 6.22 11.43
C SER A 47 7.20 7.07 12.63
N PHE A 48 7.30 8.41 12.53
CA PHE A 48 6.91 9.31 13.61
C PHE A 48 5.39 9.31 13.83
N ILE A 49 4.62 9.37 12.74
CA ILE A 49 3.14 9.32 12.80
C ILE A 49 2.68 7.97 13.35
N GLY A 50 3.19 6.87 12.81
CA GLY A 50 2.87 5.52 13.25
C GLY A 50 3.23 5.29 14.71
N ALA A 51 4.41 5.75 15.15
CA ALA A 51 4.81 5.69 16.55
C ALA A 51 3.88 6.52 17.46
N ALA A 52 3.41 7.69 17.01
CA ALA A 52 2.48 8.52 17.78
C ALA A 52 1.12 7.84 17.98
N ILE A 53 0.58 7.24 16.91
CA ILE A 53 -0.66 6.47 16.98
C ILE A 53 -0.49 5.27 17.93
N LEU A 54 0.59 4.50 17.75
CA LEU A 54 0.89 3.35 18.61
C LEU A 54 1.10 3.75 20.07
N PHE A 55 1.78 4.87 20.33
CA PHE A 55 1.97 5.41 21.67
C PHE A 55 0.64 5.71 22.35
N VAL A 56 -0.30 6.37 21.65
CA VAL A 56 -1.65 6.63 22.18
C VAL A 56 -2.39 5.31 22.46
N ILE A 57 -2.35 4.35 21.54
CA ILE A 57 -2.97 3.04 21.73
C ILE A 57 -2.39 2.34 22.96
N TRP A 58 -1.06 2.29 23.11
CA TRP A 58 -0.42 1.68 24.27
C TRP A 58 -0.74 2.40 25.57
N LYS A 59 -0.88 3.73 25.57
CA LYS A 59 -1.36 4.49 26.73
C LYS A 59 -2.78 4.10 27.12
N LEU A 60 -3.68 3.95 26.15
CA LEU A 60 -5.05 3.46 26.39
C LEU A 60 -5.07 2.01 26.91
N MET A 61 -4.08 1.20 26.55
CA MET A 61 -3.88 -0.15 27.09
C MET A 61 -3.19 -0.18 28.47
N GLY A 62 -2.92 0.99 29.05
CA GLY A 62 -2.31 1.16 30.37
C GLY A 62 -0.80 0.96 30.40
N SER A 63 -0.09 1.17 29.28
CA SER A 63 1.37 1.12 29.27
C SER A 63 1.99 2.37 29.91
N GLU A 64 2.96 2.15 30.79
CA GLU A 64 3.70 3.23 31.45
C GLU A 64 4.90 3.72 30.64
N GLU A 65 5.29 2.98 29.60
CA GLU A 65 6.40 3.31 28.71
C GLU A 65 6.25 4.68 28.04
N ASP A 66 7.38 5.28 27.70
CA ASP A 66 7.45 6.59 27.05
C ASP A 66 7.30 6.48 25.51
N TYR A 67 7.31 7.66 24.87
CA TYR A 67 7.23 7.74 23.41
C TYR A 67 8.48 7.16 22.73
N GLU A 68 9.65 7.23 23.37
CA GLU A 68 10.88 6.70 22.79
C GLU A 68 10.81 5.18 22.67
N THR A 69 10.37 4.48 23.71
CA THR A 69 10.10 3.03 23.67
C THR A 69 9.09 2.69 22.57
N ALA A 70 8.00 3.45 22.47
CA ALA A 70 6.99 3.25 21.43
C ALA A 70 7.57 3.43 20.02
N TYR A 71 8.35 4.49 19.81
CA TYR A 71 9.02 4.78 18.55
C TYR A 71 10.03 3.68 18.19
N ARG A 72 10.81 3.18 19.15
CA ARG A 72 11.76 2.07 18.92
C ARG A 72 11.03 0.80 18.48
N CYS A 73 9.91 0.46 19.11
CA CYS A 73 9.10 -0.68 18.71
C CYS A 73 8.57 -0.53 17.26
N ALA A 74 8.01 0.64 16.93
CA ALA A 74 7.53 0.93 15.57
C ALA A 74 8.68 0.90 14.54
N ALA A 75 9.83 1.49 14.88
CA ALA A 75 11.00 1.52 14.02
C ALA A 75 11.56 0.12 13.75
N TYR A 76 11.71 -0.72 14.77
CA TYR A 76 12.21 -2.08 14.61
C TYR A 76 11.22 -2.99 13.89
N ALA A 77 9.91 -2.75 14.05
CA ALA A 77 8.90 -3.44 13.25
C ALA A 77 9.05 -3.19 11.74
N TYR A 78 9.69 -2.09 11.33
CA TYR A 78 9.99 -1.80 9.92
C TYR A 78 11.10 -2.68 9.32
N GLY A 79 11.87 -3.41 10.14
CA GLY A 79 13.02 -4.22 9.70
C GLY A 79 12.70 -5.26 8.63
N TYR A 80 11.45 -5.73 8.55
CA TYR A 80 11.00 -6.67 7.53
C TYR A 80 10.77 -6.04 6.14
N ALA A 81 10.76 -4.71 6.01
CA ALA A 81 10.37 -4.01 4.78
C ALA A 81 11.14 -4.47 3.52
N PRO A 82 12.46 -4.78 3.54
CA PRO A 82 13.15 -5.31 2.38
C PRO A 82 12.62 -6.68 1.93
N VAL A 83 12.27 -7.54 2.90
CA VAL A 83 11.66 -8.85 2.61
C VAL A 83 10.25 -8.67 2.08
N ALA A 84 9.49 -7.74 2.66
CA ALA A 84 8.14 -7.41 2.18
C ALA A 84 8.14 -6.89 0.74
N ALA A 85 9.16 -6.13 0.35
CA ALA A 85 9.34 -5.68 -1.04
C ALA A 85 9.53 -6.85 -2.01
N LEU A 86 10.24 -7.91 -1.62
CA LEU A 86 10.38 -9.11 -2.46
C LEU A 86 9.04 -9.84 -2.64
N VAL A 87 8.26 -9.96 -1.56
CA VAL A 87 6.96 -10.67 -1.59
C VAL A 87 5.87 -9.82 -2.25
N SER A 88 6.06 -8.49 -2.36
CA SER A 88 5.08 -7.57 -2.96
C SER A 88 4.73 -7.86 -4.42
N GLY A 89 5.59 -8.58 -5.13
CA GLY A 89 5.31 -9.02 -6.50
C GLY A 89 4.24 -10.10 -6.62
N ILE A 90 3.82 -10.72 -5.50
CA ILE A 90 2.79 -11.76 -5.47
C ILE A 90 1.44 -11.11 -5.09
N PRO A 91 0.46 -11.03 -6.00
CA PRO A 91 -0.86 -10.45 -5.73
C PRO A 91 -1.52 -11.05 -4.49
N TYR A 92 -2.16 -10.22 -3.69
CA TYR A 92 -2.87 -10.57 -2.44
C TYR A 92 -1.97 -11.10 -1.31
N VAL A 93 -1.05 -12.02 -1.60
CA VAL A 93 -0.09 -12.57 -0.63
C VAL A 93 0.86 -11.46 -0.15
N GLY A 94 1.39 -10.66 -1.08
CA GLY A 94 2.21 -9.50 -0.75
C GLY A 94 1.50 -8.53 0.18
N THR A 95 0.24 -8.22 -0.12
CA THR A 95 -0.61 -7.34 0.71
C THR A 95 -0.85 -7.92 2.10
N LEU A 96 -1.17 -9.21 2.19
CA LEU A 96 -1.36 -9.88 3.48
C LEU A 96 -0.09 -9.86 4.33
N VAL A 97 1.07 -10.18 3.74
CA VAL A 97 2.36 -10.14 4.45
C VAL A 97 2.70 -8.73 4.89
N GLN A 98 2.47 -7.72 4.04
CA GLN A 98 2.73 -6.32 4.37
C GLN A 98 1.91 -5.81 5.55
N VAL A 99 0.74 -6.38 5.83
CA VAL A 99 -0.14 -5.95 6.92
C VAL A 99 -0.03 -6.84 8.14
N LEU A 100 -0.19 -8.15 7.98
CA LEU A 100 -0.30 -9.07 9.11
C LEU A 100 1.02 -9.27 9.83
N TRP A 101 2.15 -9.21 9.10
CA TRP A 101 3.47 -9.35 9.71
C TRP A 101 3.81 -8.21 10.69
N PRO A 102 3.76 -6.92 10.30
CA PRO A 102 4.02 -5.85 11.25
C PRO A 102 2.97 -5.82 12.37
N THR A 103 1.70 -6.17 12.10
CA THR A 103 0.70 -6.34 13.17
C THR A 103 1.16 -7.36 14.21
N ALA A 104 1.66 -8.52 13.78
CA ALA A 104 2.16 -9.54 14.68
C ALA A 104 3.38 -9.04 15.48
N LEU A 105 4.32 -8.33 14.85
CA LEU A 105 5.46 -7.74 15.54
C LEU A 105 5.04 -6.72 16.61
N ILE A 106 4.06 -5.87 16.29
CA ILE A 106 3.52 -4.90 17.26
C ILE A 106 2.77 -5.59 18.39
N ALA A 107 2.01 -6.65 18.12
CA ALA A 107 1.37 -7.46 19.16
C ALA A 107 2.43 -8.09 20.10
N LEU A 108 3.53 -8.61 19.55
CA LEU A 108 4.65 -9.14 20.33
C LEU A 108 5.36 -8.06 21.15
N ALA A 109 5.60 -6.87 20.59
CA ALA A 109 6.16 -5.73 21.31
C ALA A 109 5.23 -5.29 22.46
N THR A 110 3.93 -5.34 22.23
CA THR A 110 2.92 -5.02 23.26
C THR A 110 3.00 -5.98 24.46
N ILE A 111 3.30 -7.26 24.20
CA ILE A 111 3.45 -8.28 25.24
C ILE A 111 4.78 -8.12 25.98
N HIS A 112 5.89 -8.09 25.24
CA HIS A 112 7.22 -8.24 25.82
C HIS A 112 7.88 -6.92 26.25
N VAL A 113 7.55 -5.81 25.58
CA VAL A 113 8.11 -4.48 25.89
C VAL A 113 7.15 -3.69 26.75
N HIS A 114 5.87 -3.62 26.36
CA HIS A 114 4.86 -2.87 27.11
C HIS A 114 4.22 -3.70 28.25
N GLY A 115 4.60 -4.97 28.42
CA GLY A 115 4.16 -5.82 29.53
C GLY A 115 2.66 -6.09 29.58
N ARG A 116 1.97 -6.08 28.42
CA ARG A 116 0.52 -6.30 28.37
C ARG A 116 0.18 -7.78 28.25
N LYS A 117 -1.00 -8.16 28.72
CA LYS A 117 -1.52 -9.53 28.62
C LYS A 117 -1.64 -9.96 27.14
N PRO A 118 -1.22 -11.19 26.76
CA PRO A 118 -1.33 -11.67 25.38
C PRO A 118 -2.73 -11.57 24.78
N ALA A 119 -3.77 -11.90 25.54
CA ALA A 119 -5.16 -11.79 25.07
C ALA A 119 -5.55 -10.34 24.71
N LEU A 120 -5.08 -9.36 25.48
CA LEU A 120 -5.34 -7.94 25.20
C LEU A 120 -4.55 -7.46 23.97
N ALA A 121 -3.26 -7.84 23.88
CA ALA A 121 -2.40 -7.47 22.77
C ALA A 121 -2.93 -8.00 21.43
N TRP A 122 -3.22 -9.30 21.36
CA TRP A 122 -3.79 -9.91 20.16
C TRP A 122 -5.23 -9.50 19.89
N GLY A 123 -6.03 -9.21 20.93
CA GLY A 123 -7.37 -8.65 20.75
C GLY A 123 -7.33 -7.30 20.03
N VAL A 124 -6.57 -6.34 20.56
CA VAL A 124 -6.48 -4.99 19.97
C VAL A 124 -5.80 -5.02 18.61
N PHE A 125 -4.58 -5.52 18.53
CA PHE A 125 -3.82 -5.46 17.28
C PHE A 125 -4.29 -6.48 16.24
N GLY A 126 -4.80 -7.64 16.66
CA GLY A 126 -5.39 -8.61 15.74
C GLY A 126 -6.63 -8.08 15.04
N ILE A 127 -7.55 -7.41 15.77
CA ILE A 127 -8.72 -6.77 15.16
C ILE A 127 -8.28 -5.66 14.20
N LEU A 128 -7.37 -4.78 14.63
CA LEU A 128 -6.85 -3.70 13.78
C LEU A 128 -6.17 -4.24 12.52
N GLY A 129 -5.36 -5.30 12.66
CA GLY A 129 -4.66 -5.92 11.54
C GLY A 129 -5.60 -6.61 10.55
N ILE A 130 -6.63 -7.32 11.04
CA ILE A 130 -7.64 -7.94 10.17
C ILE A 130 -8.42 -6.87 9.42
N LEU A 131 -8.87 -5.81 10.10
CA LEU A 131 -9.57 -4.69 9.47
C LEU A 131 -8.70 -4.04 8.40
N ALA A 132 -7.44 -3.74 8.71
CA ALA A 132 -6.49 -3.18 7.74
C ALA A 132 -6.25 -4.12 6.56
N ALA A 133 -6.12 -5.43 6.79
CA ALA A 133 -5.90 -6.42 5.75
C ALA A 133 -7.10 -6.51 4.81
N LEU A 134 -8.32 -6.54 5.34
CA LEU A 134 -9.56 -6.54 4.54
C LEU A 134 -9.69 -5.26 3.71
N SER A 135 -9.41 -4.10 4.30
CA SER A 135 -9.43 -2.82 3.58
C SER A 135 -8.43 -2.81 2.43
N LEU A 136 -7.18 -3.20 2.69
CA LEU A 136 -6.11 -3.17 1.68
C LEU A 136 -6.31 -4.22 0.57
N LEU A 137 -6.80 -5.41 0.91
CA LEU A 137 -7.21 -6.39 -0.09
C LEU A 137 -8.38 -5.89 -0.94
N GLY A 138 -9.37 -5.23 -0.33
CA GLY A 138 -10.48 -4.62 -1.05
C GLY A 138 -10.00 -3.58 -2.05
N THR A 139 -9.08 -2.70 -1.63
CA THR A 139 -8.45 -1.71 -2.51
C THR A 139 -7.64 -2.37 -3.64
N GLU A 140 -6.87 -3.42 -3.35
CA GLU A 140 -6.11 -4.14 -4.37
C GLU A 140 -7.03 -4.81 -5.41
N ILE A 141 -8.09 -5.49 -4.95
CA ILE A 141 -9.09 -6.11 -5.84
C ILE A 141 -9.77 -5.05 -6.72
N ALA A 142 -10.17 -3.92 -6.14
CA ALA A 142 -10.78 -2.82 -6.89
C ALA A 142 -9.82 -2.23 -7.92
N ALA A 143 -8.57 -1.96 -7.54
CA ALA A 143 -7.55 -1.43 -8.42
C ALA A 143 -7.28 -2.38 -9.60
N ARG A 144 -7.18 -3.68 -9.35
CA ARG A 144 -6.98 -4.70 -10.40
C ARG A 144 -8.15 -4.79 -11.36
N ARG A 145 -9.40 -4.71 -10.87
CA ARG A 145 -10.61 -4.70 -11.72
C ARG A 145 -10.66 -3.47 -12.63
N ILE A 146 -10.28 -2.29 -12.11
CA ILE A 146 -10.20 -1.06 -12.90
C ILE A 146 -9.11 -1.21 -13.98
N MET A 147 -7.94 -1.72 -13.60
CA MET A 147 -6.83 -1.92 -14.53
C MET A 147 -7.19 -2.88 -15.67
N SER A 148 -7.80 -4.03 -15.37
CA SER A 148 -8.27 -4.96 -16.41
C SER A 148 -9.34 -4.33 -17.30
N GLY A 149 -10.28 -3.57 -16.74
CA GLY A 149 -11.30 -2.87 -17.53
C GLY A 149 -10.71 -1.80 -18.44
N LEU A 150 -9.67 -1.09 -18.00
CA LEU A 150 -8.92 -0.13 -18.83
C LEU A 150 -8.15 -0.83 -19.95
N GLU A 151 -7.50 -1.96 -19.66
CA GLU A 151 -6.80 -2.77 -20.67
C GLU A 151 -7.77 -3.32 -21.74
N ASP A 152 -8.92 -3.85 -21.32
CA ASP A 152 -9.96 -4.32 -22.24
C ASP A 152 -10.52 -3.18 -23.10
N SER A 153 -10.77 -2.01 -22.48
CA SER A 153 -11.23 -0.82 -23.19
C SER A 153 -10.19 -0.30 -24.18
N ALA A 154 -8.91 -0.30 -23.78
CA ALA A 154 -7.80 0.09 -24.64
C ALA A 154 -7.65 -0.87 -25.83
N ARG A 155 -7.76 -2.19 -25.60
CA ARG A 155 -7.74 -3.20 -26.67
C ARG A 155 -8.92 -3.05 -27.62
N GLN A 156 -10.13 -2.78 -27.11
CA GLN A 156 -11.30 -2.50 -27.95
C GLN A 156 -11.13 -1.25 -28.79
N MET A 157 -10.62 -0.16 -28.21
CA MET A 157 -10.29 1.06 -28.97
C MET A 157 -9.21 0.77 -30.02
N GLN A 158 -8.15 0.04 -29.67
CA GLN A 158 -7.10 -0.31 -30.61
C GLN A 158 -7.61 -1.19 -31.76
N HIS A 159 -8.53 -2.13 -31.51
CA HIS A 159 -9.18 -2.89 -32.59
C HIS A 159 -10.14 -2.03 -33.43
N ARG A 160 -10.88 -1.10 -32.81
CA ARG A 160 -11.87 -0.26 -33.49
C ARG A 160 -11.24 0.86 -34.33
N TYR A 161 -10.09 1.36 -33.92
CA TYR A 161 -9.35 2.45 -34.57
C TYR A 161 -8.09 1.98 -35.31
N GLY A 162 -7.53 0.81 -34.98
CA GLY A 162 -6.42 0.20 -35.71
C GLY A 162 -6.80 -0.26 -37.12
N ASP A 163 -8.09 -0.53 -37.37
CA ASP A 163 -8.65 -0.76 -38.72
C ASP A 163 -9.02 0.54 -39.45
N LYS A 164 -8.99 1.69 -38.77
CA LYS A 164 -9.29 3.01 -39.35
C LYS A 164 -8.05 3.91 -39.25
N GLU A 165 -7.05 3.61 -40.07
CA GLU A 165 -6.01 4.59 -40.41
C GLU A 165 -6.65 5.75 -41.20
N GLY A 166 -7.17 6.73 -40.49
CA GLY A 166 -7.68 7.97 -41.08
C GLY A 166 -8.88 8.53 -40.33
N GLU A 167 -8.71 9.73 -39.78
CA GLU A 167 -9.74 10.58 -39.15
C GLU A 167 -10.16 10.20 -37.72
N SER A 168 -9.27 10.41 -36.75
CA SER A 168 -9.72 10.77 -35.41
C SER A 168 -10.19 12.24 -35.43
N SER A 169 -11.45 12.46 -35.77
CA SER A 169 -12.07 13.79 -35.72
C SER A 169 -12.30 14.23 -34.25
N PRO A 170 -12.07 15.51 -33.89
CA PRO A 170 -12.36 16.06 -32.57
C PRO A 170 -13.78 15.77 -32.05
N GLU A 171 -14.75 15.55 -32.95
CA GLU A 171 -16.11 15.16 -32.59
C GLU A 171 -16.21 13.75 -31.99
N GLU A 172 -15.36 12.80 -32.41
CA GLU A 172 -15.37 11.43 -31.89
C GLU A 172 -14.76 11.35 -30.50
N ALA A 173 -13.70 12.12 -30.24
CA ALA A 173 -13.16 12.31 -28.90
C ALA A 173 -14.19 12.97 -27.97
N GLY A 174 -14.94 13.97 -28.46
CA GLY A 174 -16.02 14.60 -27.73
C GLY A 174 -17.15 13.65 -27.36
N ARG A 175 -17.54 12.73 -28.26
CA ARG A 175 -18.57 11.70 -27.98
C ARG A 175 -18.09 10.67 -26.97
N ALA A 176 -16.85 10.20 -27.07
CA ALA A 176 -16.29 9.23 -26.13
C ALA A 176 -16.23 9.79 -24.70
N VAL A 177 -15.87 11.07 -24.54
CA VAL A 177 -15.90 11.76 -23.24
C VAL A 177 -17.33 11.90 -22.72
N LYS A 178 -18.29 12.21 -23.60
CA LYS A 178 -19.71 12.33 -23.23
C LYS A 178 -20.30 10.99 -22.74
N ASP A 179 -20.03 9.90 -23.45
CA ASP A 179 -20.52 8.57 -23.07
C ASP A 179 -19.92 8.10 -21.73
N LEU A 180 -18.66 8.47 -21.45
CA LEU A 180 -18.02 8.24 -20.15
C LEU A 180 -18.73 9.02 -19.04
N LEU A 181 -19.04 10.30 -19.26
CA LEU A 181 -19.75 11.15 -18.30
C LEU A 181 -21.16 10.63 -18.01
N GLU A 182 -21.91 10.22 -19.04
CA GLU A 182 -23.24 9.62 -18.85
C GLU A 182 -23.18 8.27 -18.12
N GLY A 183 -22.13 7.47 -18.33
CA GLY A 183 -21.90 6.22 -17.60
C GLY A 183 -21.64 6.46 -16.11
N LEU A 184 -20.87 7.50 -15.78
CA LEU A 184 -20.61 7.90 -14.39
C LEU A 184 -21.89 8.44 -13.72
N GLU A 185 -22.68 9.25 -14.43
CA GLU A 185 -23.94 9.80 -13.92
C GLU A 185 -24.99 8.71 -13.65
N LYS A 186 -25.04 7.66 -14.48
CA LYS A 186 -25.89 6.49 -14.26
C LYS A 186 -25.44 5.63 -13.08
N MET A 187 -24.14 5.58 -12.79
CA MET A 187 -23.62 4.89 -11.60
C MET A 187 -23.87 5.68 -10.30
N GLU A 188 -23.97 7.01 -10.39
CA GLU A 188 -24.27 7.89 -9.24
C GLU A 188 -25.76 7.90 -8.87
N ARG A 189 -26.65 7.47 -9.79
CA ARG A 189 -28.09 7.30 -9.56
C ARG A 189 -28.56 5.84 -9.71
N PRO A 190 -28.15 4.90 -8.84
CA PRO A 190 -28.73 3.57 -8.85
C PRO A 190 -30.09 3.61 -8.13
N GLY A 191 -31.17 3.81 -8.90
CA GLY A 191 -32.55 3.54 -8.46
C GLY A 191 -33.29 4.68 -7.75
N ARG A 192 -34.18 5.33 -8.49
CA ARG A 192 -35.54 5.64 -8.00
C ARG A 192 -36.48 4.59 -8.57
#